data_AF-V4CQA7-F1
#
_entry.id   AF-V4CQA7-F1
#
_cell.length_a   1.000
_cell.length_b   1.000
_cell.length_c   1.000
_cell.angle_alpha   90.00
_cell.angle_beta   90.00
_cell.angle_gamma   90.00
#
_symmetry.space_group_name_H-M   'P 1'
#
loop_
_entity.id
_entity.type
_entity.pdbx_description
1 polymer ?
#
loop_
_entity_poly.entity_id
_entity_poly.type
_entity_poly.pdbx_seq_one_letter_code
_entity_poly.pdbx_strand_id
1 'polypeptide(L)'
;MPVVTKCCDKHDICYDTCNENKENCDDQFRVCLQQVCRKVKDVFSTDAYNGNICESTADMMYTGVFGLGCKSFKDSQKNACLCPEEKSNQRARRSTEL
;
A
#
# COMPACT_ATOMS: atom_id res chain seq x y z
N MET A 1 -11.56 -8.19 10.08
CA MET A 1 -11.10 -7.63 11.38
C MET A 1 -11.07 -6.10 11.26
N PRO A 2 -11.96 -5.36 11.93
CA PRO A 2 -12.09 -3.91 11.74
C PRO A 2 -10.80 -3.10 11.99
N VAL A 3 -9.89 -3.61 12.84
CA VAL A 3 -8.63 -2.91 13.16
C VAL A 3 -7.61 -3.02 12.03
N VAL A 4 -7.52 -4.18 11.36
CA VAL A 4 -6.65 -4.38 10.19
C VAL A 4 -7.18 -3.57 9.00
N THR A 5 -8.51 -3.50 8.82
CA THR A 5 -9.14 -2.67 7.80
C THR A 5 -8.68 -1.21 7.89
N LYS A 6 -8.58 -0.63 9.09
CA LYS A 6 -8.06 0.74 9.27
C LYS A 6 -6.60 0.92 8.82
N CYS A 7 -5.78 -0.12 8.84
CA CYS A 7 -4.42 -0.07 8.31
C CYS A 7 -4.44 -0.09 6.77
N CYS A 8 -5.31 -0.91 6.18
CA CYS A 8 -5.53 -0.92 4.73
C CYS A 8 -6.04 0.43 4.24
N ASP A 9 -7.07 1.00 4.88
CA ASP A 9 -7.64 2.29 4.48
C ASP A 9 -6.56 3.40 4.46
N LYS A 10 -5.66 3.43 5.45
CA LYS A 10 -4.55 4.39 5.49
C LYS A 10 -3.51 4.14 4.40
N HIS A 11 -3.22 2.87 4.11
CA HIS A 11 -2.27 2.48 3.06
C HIS A 11 -2.80 2.87 1.68
N ASP A 12 -4.08 2.60 1.42
CA ASP A 12 -4.75 2.97 0.17
C ASP A 12 -4.81 4.49 0.01
N ILE A 13 -5.12 5.25 1.07
CA ILE A 13 -5.05 6.73 1.04
C ILE A 13 -3.64 7.22 0.73
N CYS A 14 -2.60 6.59 1.28
CA CYS A 14 -1.21 6.93 0.98
C CYS A 14 -0.87 6.64 -0.50
N TYR A 15 -1.30 5.50 -1.02
CA TYR A 15 -1.16 5.15 -2.44
C TYR A 15 -1.92 6.11 -3.35
N ASP A 16 -3.07 6.62 -2.93
CA ASP A 16 -3.91 7.57 -3.65
C ASP A 16 -3.52 9.05 -3.39
N THR A 17 -2.41 9.31 -2.69
CA THR A 17 -1.88 10.67 -2.51
C THR A 17 -0.78 10.92 -3.54
N CYS A 18 -0.97 11.93 -4.40
CA CYS A 18 -0.04 12.19 -5.49
C CYS A 18 1.39 12.47 -4.99
N ASN A 19 2.37 11.87 -5.66
CA ASN A 19 3.80 12.03 -5.40
C ASN A 19 4.25 11.52 -4.02
N GLU A 20 3.48 10.61 -3.43
CA GLU A 20 3.94 9.85 -2.27
C GLU A 20 5.05 8.86 -2.63
N ASN A 21 5.74 8.36 -1.60
CA ASN A 21 6.73 7.31 -1.76
C ASN A 21 6.13 5.95 -1.34
N LYS A 22 6.19 4.97 -2.25
CA LYS A 22 5.66 3.61 -2.02
C LYS A 22 6.24 2.96 -0.77
N GLU A 23 7.57 3.00 -0.60
CA GLU A 23 8.26 2.37 0.53
C GLU A 23 7.83 3.01 1.85
N ASN A 24 7.70 4.34 1.89
CA ASN A 24 7.14 5.06 3.05
C ASN A 24 5.71 4.61 3.37
N CYS A 25 4.84 4.47 2.36
CA CYS A 25 3.48 3.96 2.56
C CYS A 25 3.48 2.53 3.12
N ASP A 26 4.31 1.64 2.56
CA ASP A 26 4.41 0.25 3.00
C ASP A 26 5.00 0.12 4.42
N ASP A 27 5.99 0.93 4.76
CA ASP A 27 6.58 0.98 6.11
C ASP A 27 5.57 1.46 7.15
N GLN A 28 4.78 2.49 6.82
CA GLN A 28 3.68 2.93 7.67
C GLN A 28 2.62 1.85 7.86
N PHE A 29 2.31 1.09 6.80
CA PHE A 29 1.41 -0.06 6.89
C PHE A 29 1.96 -1.14 7.82
N ARG A 30 3.26 -1.47 7.72
CA ARG A 30 3.93 -2.41 8.64
C ARG A 30 3.82 -1.97 10.09
N VAL A 31 4.13 -0.70 10.38
CA VAL A 31 4.01 -0.13 11.72
C VAL A 31 2.57 -0.21 12.23
N CYS A 32 1.58 0.07 11.37
CA CYS A 32 0.17 -0.05 11.73
C CYS A 32 -0.21 -1.49 12.12
N LEU A 33 0.19 -2.49 11.32
CA LEU A 33 -0.08 -3.90 11.62
C LEU A 33 0.59 -4.36 12.93
N GLN A 34 1.83 -3.96 13.18
CA GLN A 34 2.53 -4.26 14.45
C GLN A 34 1.82 -3.66 15.66
N GLN A 35 1.24 -2.46 15.53
CA GLN A 35 0.42 -1.87 16.61
C GLN A 35 -0.86 -2.67 16.87
N VAL A 36 -1.45 -3.30 15.84
CA VAL A 36 -2.57 -4.23 16.03
C VAL A 36 -2.10 -5.43 16.85
N CYS A 37 -0.96 -6.02 16.52
CA CYS A 37 -0.42 -7.18 17.25
C CYS A 37 -0.08 -6.87 18.71
N ARG A 38 0.44 -5.68 19.01
CA ARG A 38 0.64 -5.23 20.40
C ARG A 38 -0.69 -5.18 21.17
N LYS A 39 -1.74 -4.58 20.59
CA LYS A 39 -3.06 -4.53 21.21
C LYS A 39 -3.69 -5.90 21.43
N VAL A 40 -3.50 -6.83 20.49
CA VAL A 40 -3.96 -8.22 20.64
C VAL A 40 -3.24 -8.90 21.81
N LYS A 41 -1.91 -8.74 21.92
CA LYS A 41 -1.13 -9.27 23.04
C LYS A 41 -1.59 -8.71 24.39
N ASP A 42 -1.91 -7.41 24.45
CA ASP A 42 -2.35 -6.74 25.68
C ASP A 42 -3.75 -7.22 26.13
N VAL A 43 -4.70 -7.34 25.19
CA VAL A 43 -6.11 -7.68 25.50
C VAL A 43 -6.27 -9.16 25.83
N PHE A 44 -5.60 -10.05 25.12
CA PHE A 44 -5.77 -11.50 25.26
C PHE A 44 -4.67 -12.11 26.15
N SER A 45 -4.32 -11.42 27.26
CA SER A 45 -3.32 -11.85 28.25
C SER A 45 -3.24 -13.38 28.32
N THR A 46 -2.12 -13.95 27.86
CA THR A 46 -1.83 -15.40 27.63
C THR A 46 -2.22 -15.98 26.26
N ASP A 47 -1.30 -15.84 25.30
CA ASP A 47 -0.57 -16.98 24.73
C ASP A 47 0.50 -16.45 23.76
N ALA A 48 1.78 -16.78 24.01
CA ALA A 48 2.87 -16.45 23.08
C ALA A 48 2.56 -16.93 21.64
N TYR A 49 1.75 -17.98 21.52
CA TYR A 49 1.21 -18.51 20.26
C TYR A 49 0.40 -17.47 19.46
N ASN A 50 -0.58 -16.81 20.08
CA ASN A 50 -1.42 -15.80 19.40
C ASN A 50 -0.63 -14.54 19.04
N GLY A 51 0.30 -14.14 19.91
CA GLY A 51 1.23 -13.04 19.65
C GLY A 51 2.11 -13.32 18.44
N ASN A 52 2.72 -14.50 18.37
CA ASN A 52 3.60 -14.90 17.27
C ASN A 52 2.83 -15.09 15.95
N ILE A 53 1.62 -15.65 15.99
CA ILE A 53 0.76 -15.77 14.80
C ILE A 53 0.39 -14.41 14.26
N CYS A 54 0.09 -13.44 15.13
CA CYS A 54 -0.20 -12.08 14.69
C CYS A 54 1.00 -11.47 13.97
N GLU A 55 2.19 -11.52 14.56
CA GLU A 55 3.40 -10.96 13.93
C GLU A 55 3.70 -11.63 12.58
N SER A 56 3.63 -12.97 12.51
CA SER A 56 3.82 -13.69 11.25
C SER A 56 2.78 -13.31 10.18
N THR A 57 1.53 -13.12 10.58
CA THR A 57 0.46 -12.67 9.68
C THR A 57 0.71 -11.24 9.20
N ALA A 58 1.15 -10.36 10.09
CA ALA A 58 1.49 -8.98 9.78
C ALA A 58 2.68 -8.90 8.80
N ASP A 59 3.73 -9.69 9.02
CA ASP A 59 4.88 -9.75 8.12
C ASP A 59 4.50 -10.33 6.74
N MET A 60 3.61 -11.34 6.69
CA MET A 60 3.07 -11.85 5.43
C MET A 60 2.27 -10.78 4.67
N MET A 61 1.41 -10.03 5.36
CA MET A 61 0.64 -8.93 4.75
C MET A 61 1.57 -7.83 4.23
N TYR A 62 2.55 -7.42 5.02
CA TYR A 62 3.57 -6.44 4.61
C TYR A 62 4.35 -6.93 3.38
N THR A 63 4.82 -8.17 3.39
CA THR A 63 5.55 -8.77 2.25
C THR A 63 4.70 -8.75 0.97
N GLY A 64 3.39 -8.96 1.08
CA GLY A 64 2.45 -8.84 -0.02
C GLY A 64 2.44 -7.44 -0.65
N VAL A 65 2.25 -6.39 0.15
CA VAL A 65 2.22 -5.00 -0.39
C VAL A 65 3.60 -4.52 -0.86
N PHE A 66 4.65 -4.89 -0.13
CA PHE A 66 6.02 -4.53 -0.48
C PHE A 66 6.44 -5.15 -1.80
N GLY A 67 6.32 -6.48 -1.92
CA GLY A 67 6.79 -7.24 -3.08
C GLY A 67 5.88 -7.16 -4.31
N LEU A 68 4.55 -7.12 -4.10
CA LEU A 68 3.58 -7.21 -5.20
C LEU A 68 2.86 -5.87 -5.48
N GLY A 69 3.00 -4.86 -4.61
CA GLY A 69 2.21 -3.63 -4.68
C GLY A 69 2.65 -2.60 -5.72
N CYS A 70 3.74 -2.82 -6.48
CA CYS A 70 4.26 -1.80 -7.41
C CYS A 70 3.24 -1.40 -8.49
N LYS A 71 2.52 -2.38 -9.05
CA LYS A 71 1.45 -2.10 -10.03
C LYS A 71 0.33 -1.29 -9.40
N SER A 72 -0.19 -1.73 -8.25
CA SER A 72 -1.26 -1.04 -7.53
C SER A 72 -0.88 0.39 -7.18
N PHE A 73 0.33 0.61 -6.64
CA PHE A 73 0.85 1.94 -6.34
C PHE A 73 0.85 2.85 -7.58
N LYS A 74 1.43 2.37 -8.70
CA LYS A 74 1.50 3.16 -9.94
C LYS A 74 0.12 3.46 -10.52
N ASP A 75 -0.82 2.52 -10.43
CA ASP A 75 -2.17 2.71 -10.94
C ASP A 75 -2.95 3.71 -10.06
N SER A 76 -2.79 3.67 -8.73
CA SER A 76 -3.29 4.71 -7.81
C SER A 76 -2.69 6.08 -8.12
N GLN A 77 -1.37 6.17 -8.32
CA GLN A 77 -0.69 7.44 -8.63
C GLN A 77 -1.18 8.07 -9.93
N LYS A 78 -1.56 7.29 -10.95
CA LYS A 78 -2.17 7.82 -12.19
C LYS A 78 -3.52 8.50 -11.95
N ASN A 79 -4.27 8.04 -10.96
CA ASN A 79 -5.56 8.60 -10.60
C ASN A 79 -5.42 9.77 -9.60
N ALA A 80 -4.39 9.72 -8.76
CA ALA A 80 -4.10 10.73 -7.76
C ALA A 80 -3.44 11.99 -8.34
N CYS A 81 -2.57 11.82 -9.33
CA CYS A 81 -1.80 12.91 -9.92
C CYS A 81 -2.45 13.51 -11.16
N LEU A 82 -2.43 14.84 -11.23
CA LEU A 82 -2.64 15.55 -12.50
C LEU A 82 -1.35 15.50 -13.30
N CYS A 83 -1.17 14.43 -14.06
CA CYS A 83 -0.05 14.31 -14.98
C CYS A 83 -0.33 15.12 -16.24
N PRO A 84 0.61 15.96 -16.72
CA PRO A 84 0.50 16.51 -18.07
C PRO A 84 0.46 15.34 -19.05
N GLU A 85 -0.33 15.47 -20.12
CA GLU A 85 -0.35 14.44 -21.15
C GLU A 85 1.09 14.18 -21.61
N GLU A 86 1.49 12.90 -21.60
CA GLU A 86 2.72 12.55 -22.28
C GLU A 86 2.59 13.06 -23.70
N LYS A 87 3.56 13.84 -24.17
CA LYS A 87 3.67 14.18 -25.59
C LYS A 87 3.89 12.87 -26.33
N SER A 88 2.81 12.15 -26.61
CA SER A 88 2.80 10.98 -27.45
C SER A 88 3.51 11.42 -28.71
N ASN A 89 4.58 10.72 -29.05
CA ASN A 89 5.35 10.85 -30.26
C ASN A 89 4.45 11.32 -31.43
N GLN A 90 4.39 12.64 -31.67
CA GLN A 90 3.46 13.27 -32.62
C GLN A 90 3.71 12.78 -34.06
N ARG A 91 4.80 12.04 -34.26
CA ARG A 91 5.22 11.45 -35.51
C ARG A 91 4.37 10.25 -35.96
N ALA A 92 3.62 9.60 -35.08
CA ALA A 92 2.78 8.46 -35.47
C ALA A 92 1.35 8.86 -35.92
N ARG A 93 0.85 10.04 -35.51
CA ARG A 93 -0.50 10.52 -35.87
C ARG A 93 -0.53 11.49 -37.05
N ARG A 94 0.63 12.00 -37.51
CA ARG A 94 0.70 12.97 -38.62
C ARG A 94 0.93 12.35 -40.00
N SER A 95 1.07 11.02 -40.10
CA SER A 95 1.27 10.31 -41.38
C SER A 95 -0.02 9.71 -41.95
N THR A 96 -1.17 10.03 -41.37
CA THR A 96 -2.51 9.64 -41.89
C THR A 96 -3.36 10.84 -42.31
N GLU A 97 -2.79 12.06 -42.28
CA GLU A 97 -3.42 13.29 -42.78
C GLU A 97 -2.42 14.11 -43.61
N LEU A 98 -1.93 13.56 -44.73
CA LEU A 98 -1.76 14.23 -46.03
C LEU A 98 -1.33 13.23 -47.11
#